data_AF-A0A943K1G4-F1
#
_entry.id   AF-A0A943K1G4-F1
#
_cell.length_a   1.000
_cell.length_b   1.000
_cell.length_c   1.000
_cell.angle_alpha   90.00
_cell.angle_beta   90.00
_cell.angle_gamma   90.00
#
_symmetry.space_group_name_H-M   'P 1'
#
loop_
_entity.id
_entity.type
_entity.pdbx_description
1 polymer ?
#
loop_
_entity_poly.entity_id
_entity_poly.type
_entity_poly.pdbx_seq_one_letter_code
_entity_poly.pdbx_strand_id
1 'polypeptide(L)'
;MIGSVGFGALYSSFLSQQSRQKNQQKQDLINKNYNEIYAHEAAHKAAGGALAGAIVIEKNADGIPVGGHVAIKMPSLNPANPKKTIDDANTVIRSAMAPSDPSAQDYRVASQARSIKAQAQGMLNKNQGKKLDYRA
;
A
#
# COMPACT_ATOMS: atom_id res chain seq x y z
N MET A 1 -36.14 -32.70 47.96
CA MET A 1 -36.17 -32.59 46.49
C MET A 1 -34.83 -32.04 46.02
N ILE A 2 -33.92 -32.91 45.57
CA ILE A 2 -32.60 -32.50 45.07
C ILE A 2 -32.82 -32.12 43.61
N GLY A 3 -32.87 -30.81 43.34
CA GLY A 3 -32.99 -30.30 41.97
C GLY A 3 -31.76 -30.70 41.16
N SER A 4 -31.97 -31.49 40.12
CA SER A 4 -30.97 -31.80 39.10
C SER A 4 -30.54 -30.49 38.44
N VAL A 5 -29.46 -29.88 38.93
CA VAL A 5 -28.84 -28.73 38.25
C VAL A 5 -28.21 -29.30 36.98
N GLY A 6 -28.89 -29.08 35.86
CA GLY A 6 -28.65 -29.78 34.61
C GLY A 6 -27.22 -29.64 34.11
N PHE A 7 -26.50 -30.76 34.07
CA PHE A 7 -25.16 -30.89 33.47
C PHE A 7 -25.09 -30.28 32.05
N GLY A 8 -26.21 -30.30 31.30
CA GLY A 8 -26.33 -29.68 29.98
C GLY A 8 -26.32 -28.14 29.95
N ALA A 9 -26.81 -27.47 31.01
CA ALA A 9 -26.82 -26.00 31.08
C ALA A 9 -25.40 -25.44 31.32
N LEU A 10 -24.61 -26.12 32.17
CA LEU A 10 -23.21 -25.77 32.41
C LEU A 10 -22.35 -25.99 31.16
N TYR A 11 -22.58 -27.10 30.43
CA TYR A 11 -21.88 -27.38 29.17
C TYR A 11 -22.21 -26.36 28.07
N SER A 12 -23.48 -26.00 27.91
CA SER A 12 -23.91 -24.97 26.94
C SER A 12 -23.34 -23.58 27.26
N SER A 13 -23.30 -23.20 28.54
CA SER A 13 -22.69 -21.95 29.00
C SER A 13 -21.19 -21.91 28.71
N PHE A 14 -20.47 -23.00 28.98
CA PHE A 14 -19.04 -23.11 28.70
C PHE A 14 -18.73 -22.99 27.20
N LEU A 15 -19.48 -23.70 26.34
CA LEU A 15 -19.33 -23.59 24.88
C LEU A 15 -19.61 -22.17 24.37
N SER A 16 -20.62 -21.52 24.93
CA SER A 16 -20.98 -20.13 24.61
C SER A 16 -19.90 -19.14 25.06
N GLN A 17 -19.28 -19.37 26.22
CA GLN A 17 -18.18 -18.56 26.71
C GLN A 17 -16.93 -18.75 25.83
N GLN A 18 -16.63 -19.99 25.44
CA GLN A 18 -15.52 -20.30 24.54
C GLN A 18 -15.71 -19.68 23.14
N SER A 19 -16.93 -19.72 22.58
CA SER A 19 -17.20 -19.10 21.28
C SER A 19 -17.08 -17.58 21.33
N ARG A 20 -17.55 -16.93 22.41
CA ARG A 20 -17.35 -15.48 22.63
C ARG A 20 -15.87 -15.11 22.68
N GLN A 21 -15.06 -15.88 23.41
CA GLN A 21 -13.61 -15.64 23.49
C GLN A 21 -12.93 -15.78 22.13
N LYS A 22 -13.25 -16.83 21.37
CA LYS A 22 -12.73 -17.00 20.00
C LYS A 22 -13.15 -15.86 19.08
N ASN A 23 -14.39 -15.41 19.17
CA ASN A 23 -14.89 -14.28 18.38
C ASN A 23 -14.17 -12.99 18.75
N GLN A 24 -13.95 -12.72 20.05
CA GLN A 24 -13.18 -11.56 20.49
C GLN A 24 -11.76 -11.57 19.93
N GLN A 25 -11.04 -12.69 20.07
CA GLN A 25 -9.68 -12.84 19.52
C GLN A 25 -9.65 -12.64 18.01
N LYS A 26 -10.67 -13.14 17.29
CA LYS A 26 -10.80 -12.93 15.84
C LYS A 26 -11.00 -11.44 15.50
N GLN A 27 -11.86 -10.73 16.23
CA GLN A 27 -12.09 -9.30 16.01
C GLN A 27 -10.84 -8.48 16.33
N ASP A 28 -10.12 -8.81 17.39
CA ASP A 28 -8.87 -8.15 17.75
C ASP A 28 -7.81 -8.31 16.64
N LEU A 29 -7.70 -9.53 16.08
CA LEU A 29 -6.81 -9.81 14.96
C LEU A 29 -7.21 -9.03 13.69
N ILE A 30 -8.52 -8.97 13.38
CA ILE A 30 -9.04 -8.19 12.25
C ILE A 30 -8.67 -6.71 12.41
N ASN A 31 -8.94 -6.13 13.58
CA ASN A 31 -8.69 -4.73 13.84
C ASN A 31 -7.20 -4.40 13.78
N LYS A 32 -6.36 -5.25 14.40
CA LYS A 32 -4.91 -5.10 14.37
C LYS A 32 -4.38 -5.10 12.93
N ASN A 33 -4.65 -6.17 12.18
CA ASN A 33 -4.16 -6.30 10.80
C ASN A 33 -4.69 -5.17 9.91
N TYR A 34 -5.98 -4.81 10.06
CA TYR A 34 -6.57 -3.72 9.30
C TYR A 34 -5.81 -2.42 9.52
N ASN A 35 -5.55 -2.06 10.78
CA ASN A 35 -4.88 -0.80 11.11
C ASN A 35 -3.44 -0.77 10.60
N GLU A 36 -2.70 -1.87 10.71
CA GLU A 36 -1.33 -1.99 10.21
C GLU A 36 -1.28 -1.84 8.69
N ILE A 37 -2.10 -2.61 7.95
CA ILE A 37 -2.18 -2.55 6.49
C ILE A 37 -2.66 -1.16 6.05
N TYR A 38 -3.71 -0.64 6.66
CA TYR A 38 -4.25 0.67 6.29
C TYR A 38 -3.22 1.78 6.49
N ALA A 39 -2.46 1.77 7.59
CA ALA A 39 -1.43 2.77 7.83
C ALA A 39 -0.31 2.69 6.78
N HIS A 40 0.11 1.49 6.41
CA HIS A 40 1.08 1.25 5.34
C HIS A 40 0.57 1.80 3.99
N GLU A 41 -0.64 1.42 3.58
CA GLU A 41 -1.25 1.88 2.33
C GLU A 41 -1.54 3.39 2.34
N ALA A 42 -1.94 3.95 3.48
CA ALA A 42 -2.17 5.38 3.63
C ALA A 42 -0.88 6.19 3.43
N ALA A 43 0.27 5.68 3.86
CA ALA A 43 1.57 6.32 3.62
C ALA A 43 1.88 6.39 2.12
N HIS A 44 1.69 5.28 1.39
CA HIS A 44 1.83 5.27 -0.07
C HIS A 44 0.91 6.30 -0.73
N LYS A 45 -0.38 6.28 -0.38
CA LYS A 45 -1.38 7.19 -0.95
C LYS A 45 -1.06 8.65 -0.71
N ALA A 46 -0.72 9.02 0.54
CA ALA A 46 -0.40 10.39 0.91
C ALA A 46 0.80 10.92 0.12
N ALA A 47 1.87 10.13 0.01
CA ALA A 47 3.08 10.53 -0.70
C ALA A 47 2.95 10.52 -2.24
N GLY A 48 2.04 9.70 -2.79
CA GLY A 48 1.78 9.64 -4.23
C GLY A 48 0.82 10.70 -4.75
N GLY A 49 -0.02 11.28 -3.89
CA GLY A 49 -0.93 12.37 -4.25
C GLY A 49 -1.79 12.01 -5.47
N ALA A 50 -1.76 12.85 -6.51
CA ALA A 50 -2.54 12.64 -7.74
C ALA A 50 -2.11 11.40 -8.56
N LEU A 51 -0.92 10.83 -8.30
CA LEU A 51 -0.47 9.60 -8.95
C LEU A 51 -0.89 8.34 -8.18
N ALA A 52 -1.39 8.48 -6.95
CA ALA A 52 -1.87 7.36 -6.15
C ALA A 52 -3.38 7.14 -6.33
N GLY A 53 -3.77 5.87 -6.40
CA GLY A 53 -5.16 5.44 -6.50
C GLY A 53 -5.89 5.32 -5.16
N ALA A 54 -6.92 4.47 -5.14
CA ALA A 54 -7.61 4.08 -3.93
C ALA A 54 -6.77 3.07 -3.12
N ILE A 55 -7.00 3.02 -1.81
CA ILE A 55 -6.48 1.97 -0.94
C ILE A 55 -7.38 0.75 -1.13
N VAL A 56 -6.77 -0.41 -1.39
CA VAL A 56 -7.46 -1.69 -1.43
C VAL A 56 -6.90 -2.55 -0.31
N ILE A 57 -7.80 -3.19 0.45
CA ILE A 57 -7.43 -4.12 1.53
C ILE A 57 -7.98 -5.49 1.18
N GLU A 58 -7.08 -6.46 1.15
CA GLU A 58 -7.35 -7.85 0.83
C GLU A 58 -7.66 -8.62 2.10
N LYS A 59 -8.73 -9.41 2.06
CA LYS A 59 -9.21 -10.21 3.18
C LYS A 59 -9.29 -11.68 2.77
N ASN A 60 -9.00 -12.57 3.70
CA ASN A 60 -9.19 -14.01 3.49
C ASN A 60 -10.67 -14.43 3.65
N ALA A 61 -10.96 -15.73 3.51
CA ALA A 61 -12.32 -16.27 3.66
C ALA A 61 -12.93 -16.01 5.06
N ASP A 62 -12.09 -15.83 6.07
CA ASP A 62 -12.52 -15.49 7.44
C ASP A 62 -12.80 -13.99 7.64
N GLY A 63 -12.55 -13.15 6.63
CA GLY A 63 -12.67 -11.70 6.70
C GLY A 63 -11.47 -10.99 7.34
N ILE A 64 -10.40 -11.73 7.63
CA ILE A 64 -9.18 -11.19 8.23
C ILE A 64 -8.35 -10.49 7.14
N PRO A 65 -7.95 -9.22 7.35
CA PRO A 65 -7.04 -8.53 6.45
C PRO A 65 -5.69 -9.25 6.39
N VAL A 66 -5.23 -9.54 5.17
CA VAL A 66 -3.98 -10.26 4.91
C VAL A 66 -3.00 -9.48 4.04
N GLY A 67 -3.46 -8.41 3.39
CA GLY A 67 -2.64 -7.53 2.59
C GLY A 67 -3.39 -6.28 2.16
N GLY A 68 -2.69 -5.38 1.49
CA GLY A 68 -3.26 -4.20 0.88
C GLY A 68 -2.38 -3.73 -0.28
N HIS A 69 -2.92 -2.80 -1.06
CA HIS A 69 -2.13 -2.10 -2.07
C HIS A 69 -2.75 -0.73 -2.42
N VAL A 70 -1.89 0.18 -2.86
CA VAL A 70 -2.25 1.41 -3.56
C VAL A 70 -1.67 1.37 -4.97
N ALA A 71 -2.53 1.48 -5.97
CA ALA A 71 -2.07 1.61 -7.35
C ALA A 71 -1.34 2.95 -7.53
N ILE A 72 -0.04 2.90 -7.86
CA ILE A 72 0.76 4.10 -8.17
C ILE A 72 0.94 4.18 -9.69
N LYS A 73 0.45 5.27 -10.29
CA LYS A 73 0.59 5.52 -11.72
C LYS A 73 2.05 5.79 -12.08
N MET A 74 2.66 4.85 -12.80
CA MET A 74 4.01 5.01 -13.33
C MET A 74 4.03 6.10 -14.44
N PRO A 75 4.98 7.04 -14.42
CA PRO A 75 5.12 8.01 -15.49
C PRO A 75 5.52 7.36 -16.81
N SER A 76 4.93 7.83 -17.90
CA SER A 76 5.42 7.54 -19.24
C SER A 76 6.52 8.52 -19.61
N LEU A 77 7.58 8.03 -20.25
CA LEU A 77 8.67 8.86 -20.74
C LEU A 77 8.18 9.79 -21.86
N ASN A 78 8.23 11.11 -21.63
CA ASN A 78 7.82 12.12 -22.60
C ASN A 78 9.03 12.93 -23.11
N PRO A 79 9.48 12.71 -24.37
CA PRO A 79 10.62 13.45 -24.93
C PRO A 79 10.39 14.96 -25.10
N ALA A 80 9.14 15.39 -25.25
CA ALA A 80 8.77 16.80 -25.38
C ALA A 80 8.76 17.53 -24.03
N ASN A 81 8.52 16.80 -22.93
CA ASN A 81 8.57 17.34 -21.57
C ASN A 81 9.25 16.36 -20.58
N PRO A 82 10.58 16.19 -20.70
CA PRO A 82 11.32 15.30 -19.82
C PRO A 82 11.31 15.77 -18.36
N LYS A 83 11.20 17.08 -18.11
CA LYS A 83 11.10 17.65 -16.76
C LYS A 83 9.89 17.10 -16.02
N LYS A 84 8.71 17.11 -16.65
CA LYS A 84 7.50 16.52 -16.05
C LYS A 84 7.68 15.03 -15.73
N THR A 85 8.34 14.28 -16.62
CA THR A 85 8.62 12.86 -16.38
C THR A 85 9.50 12.67 -15.13
N ILE A 86 10.51 13.51 -14.94
CA ILE A 86 11.38 13.49 -13.76
C ILE A 86 10.59 13.79 -12.48
N ASP A 87 9.72 14.79 -12.51
CA ASP A 87 8.91 15.21 -11.36
C ASP A 87 7.89 14.13 -10.96
N ASP A 88 7.20 13.55 -11.94
CA ASP A 88 6.29 12.43 -11.73
C ASP A 88 7.06 11.20 -11.19
N ALA A 89 8.24 10.88 -11.75
CA ALA A 89 9.06 9.76 -11.29
C ALA A 89 9.56 9.94 -9.86
N ASN A 90 9.96 11.16 -9.48
CA ASN A 90 10.31 11.48 -8.09
C ASN A 90 9.11 11.26 -7.16
N THR A 91 7.90 11.63 -7.58
CA THR A 91 6.68 11.41 -6.82
C THR A 91 6.39 9.93 -6.62
N VAL A 92 6.54 9.10 -7.67
CA VAL A 92 6.41 7.64 -7.57
C VAL A 92 7.45 7.02 -6.63
N ILE A 93 8.72 7.46 -6.70
CA ILE A 93 9.78 6.97 -5.81
C ILE A 93 9.46 7.29 -4.35
N ARG A 94 9.02 8.53 -4.07
CA ARG A 94 8.63 8.93 -2.71
C ARG A 94 7.43 8.12 -2.22
N SER A 95 6.42 7.94 -3.06
CA SER A 95 5.22 7.16 -2.73
C SER A 95 5.57 5.73 -2.38
N ALA A 96 6.33 5.04 -3.23
CA ALA A 96 6.74 3.67 -2.99
C ALA A 96 7.61 3.53 -1.72
N MET A 97 8.45 4.51 -1.41
CA MET A 97 9.34 4.45 -0.23
C MET A 97 8.76 5.16 1.00
N ALA A 98 7.47 5.50 1.00
CA ALA A 98 6.83 6.26 2.07
C ALA A 98 6.60 5.47 3.37
N PRO A 99 6.16 4.20 3.35
CA PRO A 99 6.02 3.43 4.58
C PRO A 99 7.36 3.24 5.29
N SER A 100 7.32 3.04 6.60
CA SER A 100 8.51 2.74 7.41
C SER A 100 9.13 1.38 7.09
N ASP A 101 8.33 0.47 6.54
CA ASP A 101 8.66 -0.92 6.24
C ASP A 101 8.31 -1.29 4.78
N PRO A 102 8.88 -0.63 3.76
CA PRO A 102 8.50 -0.89 2.37
C PRO A 102 8.66 -2.36 1.98
N SER A 103 7.70 -2.88 1.21
CA SER A 103 7.72 -4.25 0.73
C SER A 103 8.67 -4.43 -0.46
N ALA A 104 8.94 -5.69 -0.81
CA ALA A 104 9.69 -6.02 -2.02
C ALA A 104 9.04 -5.48 -3.32
N GLN A 105 7.71 -5.33 -3.34
CA GLN A 105 7.00 -4.74 -4.49
C GLN A 105 7.25 -3.24 -4.58
N ASP A 106 7.29 -2.55 -3.45
CA ASP A 106 7.53 -1.11 -3.41
C ASP A 106 8.93 -0.76 -3.88
N TYR A 107 9.92 -1.56 -3.47
CA TYR A 107 11.28 -1.41 -4.00
C TYR A 107 11.34 -1.60 -5.51
N ARG A 108 10.55 -2.52 -6.08
CA ARG A 108 10.47 -2.70 -7.54
C ARG A 108 9.85 -1.48 -8.23
N VAL A 109 8.75 -0.94 -7.69
CA VAL A 109 8.10 0.29 -8.20
C VAL A 109 9.08 1.46 -8.15
N ALA A 110 9.77 1.65 -7.02
CA ALA A 110 10.77 2.70 -6.87
C ALA A 110 11.94 2.53 -7.84
N SER A 111 12.43 1.30 -8.04
CA SER A 111 13.50 0.99 -8.99
C SER A 111 13.10 1.32 -10.43
N GLN A 112 11.88 0.91 -10.84
CA GLN A 112 11.36 1.23 -12.17
C GLN A 112 11.25 2.74 -12.41
N ALA A 113 10.74 3.49 -11.42
CA ALA A 113 10.66 4.94 -11.50
C ALA A 113 12.05 5.60 -11.56
N ARG A 114 13.05 5.09 -10.84
CA ARG A 114 14.45 5.55 -10.96
C ARG A 114 15.01 5.37 -12.37
N SER A 115 14.73 4.23 -13.01
CA SER A 115 15.14 3.97 -14.39
C SER A 115 14.49 4.96 -15.38
N ILE A 116 13.20 5.25 -15.22
CA ILE A 116 12.50 6.25 -16.05
C ILE A 116 13.06 7.66 -15.82
N LYS A 117 13.33 8.01 -14.55
CA LYS A 117 13.95 9.28 -14.18
C LYS A 117 15.30 9.47 -14.87
N ALA A 118 16.16 8.44 -14.85
CA ALA A 118 17.47 8.49 -15.49
C ALA A 118 17.37 8.70 -17.01
N GLN A 119 16.44 8.02 -17.67
CA GLN A 119 16.17 8.22 -19.10
C GLN A 119 15.71 9.66 -19.41
N ALA A 120 14.78 10.19 -18.61
CA ALA A 120 14.29 11.55 -18.77
C ALA A 120 15.37 12.61 -18.52
N GLN A 121 16.25 12.40 -17.55
CA GLN A 121 17.42 13.26 -17.30
C GLN A 121 18.36 13.30 -18.52
N GLY A 122 18.62 12.14 -19.14
CA GLY A 122 19.40 12.07 -20.38
C GLY A 122 18.77 12.87 -21.54
N MET A 123 17.43 12.83 -21.66
CA MET A 123 16.71 13.62 -22.67
C MET A 123 16.76 15.12 -22.38
N LEU A 124 16.61 15.52 -21.11
CA LEU A 124 16.66 16.93 -20.71
C LEU A 124 18.00 17.57 -21.09
N ASN A 125 19.10 16.87 -20.84
CA ASN A 125 20.45 17.35 -21.16
C ASN A 125 20.66 17.50 -22.69
N LYS A 126 20.18 16.55 -23.48
CA LYS A 126 20.23 16.62 -24.96
C LYS A 126 19.42 17.79 -25.51
N ASN A 127 18.24 18.05 -24.95
CA ASN A 127 17.38 19.16 -25.37
C ASN A 127 17.99 20.52 -25.04
N GLN A 128 18.75 20.63 -23.94
CA GLN A 128 19.50 21.85 -23.61
C GLN A 128 20.65 22.09 -24.59
N GLY A 129 21.43 21.06 -24.94
CA GLY A 129 22.49 21.18 -25.96
C GLY A 129 21.95 21.68 -27.32
N LYS A 130 20.88 21.05 -27.82
CA LYS A 130 20.25 21.48 -29.09
C LYS A 130 19.72 22.93 -29.08
N LYS A 131 19.28 23.44 -27.92
CA LYS A 131 18.83 24.84 -27.80
C LYS A 131 19.99 25.83 -27.86
N LEU A 132 21.20 25.42 -27.45
CA LEU A 132 22.39 26.27 -27.53
C LEU A 132 22.90 26.33 -28.97
N ASP A 133 22.87 25.20 -29.69
CA ASP A 133 23.32 25.12 -31.09
C ASP A 133 22.43 25.93 -32.06
N TYR A 134 21.14 26.10 -31.76
CA TYR A 134 20.22 26.86 -32.62
C TYR A 134 20.32 28.38 -32.49
N ARG A 135 21.17 28.89 -31.58
CA ARG A 135 21.34 30.34 -31.31
C ARG A 135 22.71 30.87 -31.78
N ALA A 136 23.46 30.09 -32.56
CA ALA A 136 24.75 30.45 -33.15
C ALA A 136 24.59 30.87 -34.62
#